data_AF-A0A351IXR7-F1
#
_entry.id   AF-A0A351IXR7-F1
#
_cell.length_a   1.000
_cell.length_b   1.000
_cell.length_c   1.000
_cell.angle_alpha   90.00
_cell.angle_beta   90.00
_cell.angle_gamma   90.00
#
_symmetry.space_group_name_H-M   'P 1'
#
loop_
_entity.id
_entity.type
_entity.pdbx_description
1 polymer ?
#
loop_
_entity_poly.entity_id
_entity_poly.type
_entity_poly.pdbx_seq_one_letter_code
_entity_poly.pdbx_strand_id
1 'polypeptide(L)' 'GFLPGDLQSKIDPYLRPLYDAMYEMIGAEGFQRQVERGNIEVAPLAYMRGRTLDDSFIILDEAQN' A
#
# COMPACT_ATOMS: atom_id res chain seq x y z
N GLY A 1 17.01 10.79 8.35
CA GLY A 1 17.94 11.25 7.30
C GLY A 1 17.17 11.37 6.01
N PHE A 2 17.34 12.46 5.25
CA PHE A 2 16.66 12.63 3.97
C PHE A 2 17.25 11.65 2.95
N LEU A 3 16.46 10.63 2.57
CA LEU A 3 16.77 9.81 1.42
C LEU A 3 16.62 10.66 0.14
N PRO A 4 17.56 10.65 -0.80
CA PRO A 4 17.40 11.29 -2.10
C PRO A 4 16.43 10.48 -2.97
N GLY A 5 15.47 11.16 -3.62
CA GLY A 5 14.45 10.51 -4.47
C GLY A 5 13.08 11.20 -4.41
N ASP A 6 12.19 10.84 -5.32
CA ASP A 6 10.78 11.23 -5.25
C ASP A 6 10.08 10.59 -4.02
N LEU A 7 8.90 11.08 -3.67
CA LEU A 7 8.14 10.58 -2.52
C LEU A 7 7.91 9.05 -2.62
N GLN A 8 7.76 8.54 -3.84
CA GLN A 8 7.52 7.13 -4.14
C GLN A 8 8.73 6.29 -3.75
N SER A 9 9.93 6.67 -4.21
CA SER A 9 11.20 6.01 -3.92
C SER A 9 11.52 5.96 -2.43
N LYS A 10 10.99 6.89 -1.63
CA LYS A 10 11.15 6.90 -0.17
C LYS A 10 10.21 5.93 0.53
N ILE A 11 9.03 5.71 -0.04
CA ILE A 11 7.97 4.90 0.57
C ILE A 11 8.10 3.43 0.14
N ASP A 12 8.60 3.17 -1.07
CA ASP A 12 8.80 1.83 -1.64
C ASP A 12 9.51 0.82 -0.70
N PRO A 13 10.60 1.18 0.02
CA PRO A 13 11.24 0.23 0.93
C PRO A 13 10.34 -0.22 2.09
N TYR A 14 9.45 0.66 2.57
CA TYR A 14 8.53 0.38 3.67
C TYR A 14 7.32 -0.43 3.22
N LEU A 15 6.91 -0.29 1.95
CA LEU A 15 5.80 -1.06 1.39
C LEU A 15 6.22 -2.46 0.94
N ARG A 16 7.52 -2.71 0.75
CA ARG A 16 8.03 -3.99 0.24
C ARG A 16 7.58 -5.21 1.06
N PRO A 17 7.66 -5.22 2.41
CA PRO A 17 7.16 -6.35 3.20
C PRO A 17 5.66 -6.61 2.99
N LEU A 18 4.86 -5.56 2.79
CA LEU A 18 3.43 -5.69 2.52
C LEU A 18 3.18 -6.31 1.14
N TYR A 19 3.92 -5.87 0.10
CA TYR A 19 3.86 -6.51 -1.20
C TYR A 19 4.28 -7.98 -1.14
N ASP A 20 5.35 -8.30 -0.42
CA ASP A 20 5.85 -9.67 -0.28
C ASP A 20 4.81 -10.57 0.39
N ALA A 21 4.21 -10.12 1.50
CA ALA A 21 3.13 -10.86 2.18
C ALA A 21 1.91 -11.06 1.28
N MET A 22 1.50 -10.02 0.54
CA MET A 22 0.38 -10.11 -0.39
C MET A 22 0.69 -11.08 -1.55
N TYR A 23 1.91 -11.06 -2.08
CA TYR A 23 2.35 -11.99 -3.11
C TYR A 23 2.39 -13.43 -2.62
N GLU A 24 2.74 -13.67 -1.35
CA GLU A 24 2.69 -15.00 -0.74
C GLU A 24 1.25 -15.49 -0.58
N MET A 25 0.31 -14.62 -0.19
CA MET A 25 -1.08 -15.01 0.09
C MET A 25 -1.92 -15.29 -1.16
N ILE A 26 -1.80 -14.47 -2.20
CA ILE A 26 -2.68 -14.56 -3.40
C ILE A 26 -1.90 -14.69 -4.72
N GLY A 27 -0.57 -14.78 -4.65
CA GLY A 27 0.31 -14.83 -5.82
C GLY A 27 0.52 -13.46 -6.46
N ALA A 28 1.66 -13.28 -7.12
CA ALA A 28 2.01 -12.03 -7.79
C ALA A 28 0.97 -11.62 -8.86
N GLU A 29 0.57 -12.56 -9.73
CA GLU A 29 -0.47 -12.26 -10.72
C GLU A 29 -1.84 -11.97 -10.11
N GLY A 30 -2.19 -12.69 -9.04
CA GLY A 30 -3.46 -12.49 -8.34
C GLY A 30 -3.54 -11.10 -7.73
N PHE A 31 -2.47 -10.68 -7.07
CA PHE A 31 -2.34 -9.33 -6.54
C PHE A 31 -2.44 -8.27 -7.63
N GLN A 32 -1.67 -8.39 -8.70
CA GLN A 32 -1.67 -7.39 -9.78
C GLN A 32 -3.07 -7.24 -10.39
N ARG A 33 -3.77 -8.35 -10.66
CA ARG A 33 -5.17 -8.32 -11.15
C ARG A 33 -6.11 -7.61 -10.18
N GLN A 34 -5.91 -7.75 -8.87
CA GLN A 34 -6.77 -7.12 -7.86
C GLN A 34 -6.46 -5.63 -7.70
N VAL A 35 -5.19 -5.24 -7.85
CA VAL A 35 -4.79 -3.83 -7.92
C VAL A 35 -5.37 -3.16 -9.16
N GLU A 36 -5.27 -3.79 -10.34
CA GLU A 36 -5.85 -3.26 -11.59
C GLU A 36 -7.37 -3.09 -11.51
N ARG A 37 -8.06 -3.98 -10.79
CA ARG A 37 -9.50 -3.90 -10.54
C ARG A 37 -9.87 -2.85 -9.48
N GLY A 38 -8.91 -2.29 -8.76
CA GLY A 38 -9.14 -1.36 -7.65
C GLY A 38 -9.63 -2.04 -6.35
N ASN A 39 -9.58 -3.38 -6.28
CA ASN A 39 -9.98 -4.12 -5.08
C ASN A 39 -8.91 -4.05 -3.98
N ILE A 40 -7.65 -3.84 -4.36
CA ILE A 40 -6.53 -3.64 -3.45
C ILE A 40 -5.86 -2.33 -3.83
N GLU A 41 -5.68 -1.45 -2.84
CA GLU A 41 -4.98 -0.19 -3.02
C GLU A 41 -3.90 -0.08 -1.95
N VAL A 42 -2.66 0.18 -2.38
CA VAL A 42 -1.54 0.49 -1.48
C VAL A 42 -1.16 1.94 -1.72
N ALA A 43 -1.45 2.80 -0.76
CA ALA A 43 -1.20 4.22 -0.88
C ALA A 43 -0.78 4.84 0.46
N PRO A 44 -0.04 5.97 0.43
CA PRO A 44 0.35 6.67 1.65
C PRO A 44 -0.86 7.20 2.41
N LEU A 45 -0.79 7.26 3.74
CA LEU A 45 -1.88 7.79 4.57
C LEU A 45 -2.33 9.20 4.17
N ALA A 46 -1.41 10.04 3.67
CA ALA A 46 -1.72 11.38 3.19
C ALA A 46 -2.77 11.39 2.06
N TYR A 47 -2.86 10.33 1.26
CA TYR A 47 -3.81 10.18 0.16
C TYR A 47 -5.21 9.75 0.65
N MET A 48 -5.34 9.34 1.91
CA MET A 48 -6.62 8.93 2.50
C MET A 48 -7.41 10.11 3.06
N ARG A 49 -6.76 11.26 3.28
CA ARG A 49 -7.42 12.44 3.84
C ARG A 49 -8.57 12.91 2.94
N GLY A 50 -9.79 12.92 3.48
CA GLY A 50 -10.99 13.40 2.77
C GLY A 50 -11.66 12.36 1.87
N ARG A 51 -11.18 11.11 1.87
CA ARG A 51 -11.89 9.99 1.23
C ARG A 51 -12.93 9.40 2.19
N THR A 52 -14.08 9.01 1.65
CA THR A 52 -15.02 8.10 2.30
C THR A 52 -14.70 6.69 1.83
N LEU A 53 -14.47 5.78 2.77
CA LEU A 53 -14.06 4.41 2.50
C LEU A 53 -15.16 3.46 3.00
N ASP A 54 -16.21 3.31 2.19
CA ASP A 54 -17.33 2.41 2.48
C ASP A 54 -17.00 0.96 2.09
N ASP A 55 -17.53 -0.01 2.85
CA ASP A 55 -17.36 -1.46 2.62
C ASP A 55 -15.90 -1.90 2.37
N SER A 56 -14.96 -1.31 3.11
CA SER A 56 -13.53 -1.54 2.95
C SER A 56 -12.86 -2.05 4.23
N PHE A 57 -11.82 -2.86 4.04
CA PHE A 57 -10.88 -3.21 5.10
C PHE A 57 -9.62 -2.37 4.93
N ILE A 58 -9.22 -1.66 5.99
CA ILE A 58 -8.02 -0.82 5.99
C ILE A 58 -7.02 -1.43 6.95
N ILE A 59 -5.82 -1.70 6.44
CA ILE A 59 -4.67 -2.11 7.24
C ILE A 59 -3.71 -0.92 7.26
N LEU A 60 -3.48 -0.37 8.45
CA LEU A 60 -2.53 0.70 8.66
C LEU A 60 -1.30 0.14 9.36
N ASP A 61 -0.15 0.25 8.70
CA ASP A 61 1.13 -0.04 9.33
C ASP A 61 1.68 1.24 10.00
N GLU A 62 2.36 1.08 11.13
CA GLU A 62 2.96 2.17 11.92
C GLU A 62 2.00 3.28 12.41
N ALA A 63 0.85 2.90 12.98
CA ALA A 63 -0.12 3.85 13.58
C ALA A 63 0.44 4.73 14.73
N GLN A 64 1.64 4.42 15.21
CA GLN A 64 2.25 4.98 16.41
C GLN A 64 3.37 6.01 16.14
N ASN A 65 3.74 6.24 14.88
CA ASN A 65 4.73 7.26 14.48
C ASN A 65 4.10 8.60 14.11
#